data_AF-A0A941SY16-F1
#
_entry.id   AF-A0A941SY16-F1
#
_cell.length_a   1.000
_cell.length_b   1.000
_cell.length_c   1.000
_cell.angle_alpha   90.00
_cell.angle_beta   90.00
_cell.angle_gamma   90.00
#
_symmetry.space_group_name_H-M   'P 1'
#
loop_
_entity.id
_entity.type
_entity.pdbx_description
1 polymer ?
#
loop_
_entity_poly.entity_id
_entity_poly.type
_entity_poly.pdbx_seq_one_letter_code
_entity_poly.pdbx_strand_id
1 'polypeptide(L)'
;HTHITKPGLVKTYHDQVGYWLWEPATGTVIHTLTIPRGQTAMASGTAAADAKSFELMAQEGLQTWGICSAPFLQYAFRTVEFRIKVTVNDDGSWGYEEDTVLMIRGQAEPFHHTDRNLLKKIAEPTPNPLAR
;
A
#
# COMPACT_ATOMS: atom_id res chain seq x y z
N HIS A 1 3.50 -1.82 9.31
CA HIS A 1 4.00 -0.44 9.53
C HIS A 1 5.18 -0.26 8.61
N THR A 2 5.18 0.83 7.84
CA THR A 2 6.30 1.20 6.98
C THR A 2 6.73 2.60 7.37
N HIS A 3 8.01 2.75 7.70
CA HIS A 3 8.62 4.03 8.07
C HIS A 3 9.84 4.25 7.19
N ILE A 4 9.87 5.40 6.51
CA ILE A 4 10.91 5.73 5.53
C ILE A 4 11.57 7.04 5.96
N THR A 5 12.89 7.05 5.91
CA THR A 5 13.73 8.24 6.08
C THR A 5 14.56 8.47 4.82
N LYS A 6 15.06 9.70 4.63
CA LYS A 6 16.04 9.94 3.57
C LYS A 6 17.41 9.41 4.00
N PRO A 7 18.27 8.97 3.05
CA PRO A 7 19.62 8.54 3.38
C PRO A 7 20.38 9.56 4.24
N GLY A 8 20.94 9.09 5.35
CA GLY A 8 21.69 9.92 6.30
C GLY A 8 20.85 10.85 7.18
N LEU A 9 19.51 10.84 7.06
CA LEU A 9 18.62 11.66 7.89
C LEU A 9 17.79 10.80 8.84
N VAL A 10 17.49 11.34 10.02
CA VAL A 10 16.60 10.70 11.01
C VAL A 10 15.15 11.16 10.88
N LYS A 11 14.90 12.26 10.15
CA LYS A 11 13.55 12.83 10.00
C LYS A 11 12.69 11.90 9.14
N THR A 12 11.51 11.58 9.64
CA THR A 12 10.46 10.86 8.90
C THR A 12 10.19 11.52 7.56
N TYR A 13 10.31 10.75 6.49
CA TYR A 13 9.93 11.13 5.15
C TYR A 13 8.54 10.59 4.78
N HIS A 14 8.28 9.34 5.11
CA HIS A 14 6.97 8.70 4.97
C HIS A 14 6.70 7.79 6.18
N ASP A 15 5.45 7.68 6.58
CA ASP A 15 4.98 6.77 7.62
C ASP A 15 3.60 6.25 7.24
N GLN A 16 3.38 4.94 7.38
CA GLN A 16 2.08 4.32 7.15
C GLN A 16 1.85 3.11 8.03
N VAL A 17 0.59 2.90 8.43
CA VAL A 17 0.14 1.75 9.21
C VAL A 17 -1.11 1.14 8.60
N GLY A 18 -1.32 -0.15 8.87
CA GLY A 18 -2.47 -0.89 8.39
C GLY A 18 -2.22 -2.39 8.41
N TYR A 19 -3.03 -3.14 7.68
CA TYR A 19 -3.09 -4.60 7.74
C TYR A 19 -3.04 -5.23 6.35
N TRP A 20 -2.47 -6.44 6.29
CA TRP A 20 -2.58 -7.38 5.19
C TRP A 20 -3.49 -8.52 5.61
N LEU A 21 -4.45 -8.89 4.77
CA LEU A 21 -5.36 -10.01 4.98
C LEU A 21 -5.40 -10.87 3.72
N TRP A 22 -5.58 -12.17 3.88
CA TRP A 22 -5.86 -13.10 2.79
C TRP A 22 -7.00 -14.02 3.18
N GLU A 23 -8.01 -14.11 2.32
CA GLU A 23 -9.18 -14.95 2.54
C GLU A 23 -9.14 -16.19 1.62
N PRO A 24 -8.85 -17.40 2.15
CA PRO A 24 -8.59 -18.59 1.35
C PRO A 24 -9.77 -19.06 0.49
N ALA A 25 -11.03 -18.87 0.89
CA ALA A 25 -12.18 -19.33 0.13
C ALA A 25 -12.41 -18.50 -1.15
N THR A 26 -11.97 -17.25 -1.15
CA THR A 26 -12.12 -16.34 -2.31
C THR A 26 -10.79 -16.04 -3.00
N GLY A 27 -9.67 -16.32 -2.33
CA GLY A 27 -8.34 -15.88 -2.73
C GLY A 27 -8.14 -14.37 -2.60
N THR A 28 -9.05 -13.63 -1.96
CA THR A 28 -8.96 -12.16 -1.84
C THR A 28 -7.79 -11.77 -0.94
N VAL A 29 -6.90 -10.91 -1.44
CA VAL A 29 -5.88 -10.23 -0.66
C VAL A 29 -6.36 -8.80 -0.40
N ILE A 30 -6.31 -8.35 0.84
CA ILE A 30 -6.71 -6.99 1.24
C ILE A 30 -5.51 -6.31 1.87
N HIS A 31 -5.21 -5.10 1.42
CA HIS A 31 -4.25 -4.22 2.06
C HIS A 31 -4.95 -2.93 2.50
N THR A 32 -5.04 -2.73 3.80
CA THR A 32 -5.43 -1.45 4.39
C THR A 32 -4.20 -0.65 4.73
N LEU A 33 -4.23 0.66 4.47
CA LEU A 33 -3.21 1.58 4.90
C LEU A 33 -3.80 2.95 5.27
N THR A 34 -3.14 3.65 6.17
CA THR A 34 -3.38 5.06 6.45
C THR A 34 -2.06 5.78 6.67
N ILE A 35 -2.00 7.03 6.20
CA ILE A 35 -0.84 7.92 6.31
C ILE A 35 -1.18 9.12 7.21
N PRO A 36 -0.19 9.71 7.91
CA PRO A 36 -0.41 10.81 8.86
C PRO A 36 -0.90 12.12 8.22
N ARG A 37 -0.96 12.19 6.88
CA ARG A 37 -1.52 13.34 6.14
C ARG A 37 -3.04 13.33 6.04
N GLY A 38 -3.71 12.40 6.70
CA GLY A 38 -5.17 12.28 6.68
C GLY A 38 -5.68 11.62 5.40
N GLN A 39 -5.05 10.53 4.98
CA GLN A 39 -5.55 9.70 3.87
C GLN A 39 -5.50 8.22 4.27
N THR A 40 -6.45 7.45 3.78
CA THR A 40 -6.49 5.99 3.88
C THR A 40 -6.84 5.38 2.53
N ALA A 41 -6.32 4.19 2.28
CA ALA A 41 -6.66 3.35 1.14
C ALA A 41 -6.94 1.92 1.62
N MET A 42 -7.91 1.28 0.98
CA MET A 42 -8.16 -0.14 1.11
C MET A 42 -8.04 -0.76 -0.29
N ALA A 43 -6.91 -1.37 -0.57
CA ALA A 43 -6.64 -2.02 -1.84
C ALA A 43 -7.02 -3.50 -1.77
N SER A 44 -7.46 -4.05 -2.90
CA SER A 44 -7.83 -5.45 -3.01
C SER A 44 -7.35 -6.06 -4.33
N GLY A 45 -7.13 -7.36 -4.30
CA GLY A 45 -6.71 -8.19 -5.42
C GLY A 45 -6.96 -9.66 -5.10
N THR A 46 -6.56 -10.56 -5.99
CA THR A 46 -6.67 -12.01 -5.76
C THR A 46 -5.32 -12.69 -5.92
N ALA A 47 -5.08 -13.71 -5.09
CA ALA A 47 -3.87 -14.52 -5.14
C ALA A 47 -4.17 -15.96 -4.68
N ALA A 48 -3.57 -16.93 -5.36
CA ALA A 48 -3.51 -18.31 -4.89
C ALA A 48 -2.62 -18.43 -3.66
N ALA A 49 -2.79 -19.50 -2.88
CA ALA A 49 -2.05 -19.75 -1.64
C ALA A 49 -0.52 -19.81 -1.86
N ASP A 50 -0.09 -20.24 -3.04
CA ASP A 50 1.31 -20.41 -3.45
C ASP A 50 1.80 -19.28 -4.38
N ALA A 51 0.99 -18.25 -4.61
CA ALA A 51 1.34 -17.14 -5.48
C ALA A 51 2.59 -16.40 -4.97
N LYS A 52 3.58 -16.27 -5.86
CA LYS A 52 4.80 -15.48 -5.61
C LYS A 52 4.73 -14.06 -6.14
N SER A 53 3.70 -13.73 -6.89
CA SER A 53 3.42 -12.37 -7.35
C SER A 53 1.92 -12.14 -7.33
N PHE A 54 1.51 -10.98 -6.82
CA PHE A 54 0.11 -10.56 -6.82
C PHE A 54 0.04 -9.03 -6.83
N GLU A 55 -1.13 -8.51 -7.16
CA GLU A 55 -1.36 -7.08 -7.34
C GLU A 55 -2.67 -6.67 -6.70
N LEU A 56 -2.66 -5.52 -6.02
CA LEU A 56 -3.83 -4.94 -5.38
C LEU A 56 -4.07 -3.54 -5.93
N MET A 57 -5.34 -3.13 -5.97
CA MET A 57 -5.76 -1.81 -6.41
C MET A 57 -6.81 -1.20 -5.46
N ALA A 58 -6.75 0.11 -5.26
CA ALA A 58 -7.82 0.93 -4.69
C ALA A 58 -8.12 2.10 -5.62
N GLN A 59 -9.39 2.50 -5.72
CA GLN A 59 -9.82 3.64 -6.55
C GLN A 59 -10.72 4.58 -5.76
N GLU A 60 -10.71 5.89 -6.07
CA GLU A 60 -11.61 6.84 -5.42
C GLU A 60 -13.07 6.62 -5.82
N GLY A 61 -14.01 7.01 -4.94
CA GLY A 61 -15.44 7.04 -5.25
C GLY A 61 -16.16 5.69 -5.18
N LEU A 62 -15.47 4.61 -4.85
CA LEU A 62 -16.08 3.29 -4.67
C LEU A 62 -16.69 3.12 -3.27
N GLN A 63 -17.79 2.36 -3.18
CA GLN A 63 -18.40 1.95 -1.91
C GLN A 63 -17.56 0.89 -1.17
N THR A 64 -16.70 0.18 -1.90
CA THR A 64 -15.77 -0.85 -1.41
C THR A 64 -14.39 -0.60 -2.00
N TRP A 65 -13.32 -1.13 -1.40
CA TRP A 65 -11.94 -1.05 -1.93
C TRP A 65 -11.53 0.36 -2.40
N GLY A 66 -11.67 1.34 -1.49
CA GLY A 66 -11.63 2.76 -1.84
C GLY A 66 -10.49 3.56 -1.22
N ILE A 67 -10.38 4.81 -1.68
CA ILE A 67 -9.50 5.84 -1.13
C ILE A 67 -10.35 6.93 -0.45
N CYS A 68 -9.96 7.36 0.74
CA CYS A 68 -10.58 8.48 1.44
C CYS A 68 -9.50 9.46 1.93
N SER A 69 -9.70 10.74 1.64
CA SER A 69 -8.72 11.81 1.85
C SER A 69 -9.31 12.99 2.61
N ALA A 70 -8.48 13.66 3.40
CA ALA A 70 -8.81 14.93 4.04
C ALA A 70 -9.17 15.99 2.98
N PRO A 71 -10.04 16.98 3.29
CA PRO A 71 -10.57 17.92 2.29
C PRO A 71 -9.51 18.65 1.46
N PHE A 72 -8.39 19.04 2.08
CA PHE A 72 -7.31 19.72 1.35
C PHE A 72 -6.63 18.80 0.33
N LEU A 73 -6.41 17.52 0.67
CA LEU A 73 -5.86 16.54 -0.27
C LEU A 73 -6.85 16.31 -1.41
N GLN A 74 -8.15 16.16 -1.11
CA GLN A 74 -9.17 16.02 -2.17
C GLN A 74 -9.21 17.23 -3.11
N TYR A 75 -8.94 18.43 -2.60
CA TYR A 75 -8.97 19.68 -3.37
C TYR A 75 -7.70 19.93 -4.21
N ALA A 76 -6.51 19.66 -3.66
CA ALA A 76 -5.23 20.05 -4.27
C ALA A 76 -4.40 18.88 -4.82
N PHE A 77 -4.52 17.69 -4.23
CA PHE A 77 -3.69 16.52 -4.50
C PHE A 77 -4.57 15.25 -4.50
N ARG A 78 -5.60 15.25 -5.35
CA ARG A 78 -6.64 14.21 -5.33
C ARG A 78 -6.05 12.87 -5.77
N THR A 79 -6.00 11.90 -4.87
CA THR A 79 -5.52 10.55 -5.17
C THR A 79 -6.66 9.75 -5.80
N VAL A 80 -6.49 9.31 -7.05
CA VAL A 80 -7.55 8.66 -7.84
C VAL A 80 -7.38 7.15 -7.92
N GLU A 81 -6.14 6.66 -7.87
CA GLU A 81 -5.80 5.24 -7.87
C GLU A 81 -4.57 4.99 -7.00
N PHE A 82 -4.56 3.85 -6.32
CA PHE A 82 -3.37 3.27 -5.72
C PHE A 82 -3.25 1.83 -6.20
N ARG A 83 -2.05 1.45 -6.63
CA ARG A 83 -1.72 0.13 -7.12
C ARG A 83 -0.43 -0.33 -6.45
N ILE A 84 -0.41 -1.57 -5.99
CA ILE A 84 0.79 -2.21 -5.47
C ILE A 84 0.92 -3.61 -6.06
N LYS A 85 2.07 -3.89 -6.67
CA LYS A 85 2.49 -5.23 -7.04
C LYS A 85 3.52 -5.72 -6.04
N VAL A 86 3.28 -6.91 -5.50
CA VAL A 86 4.18 -7.58 -4.56
C VAL A 86 4.81 -8.78 -5.25
N THR A 87 6.10 -9.02 -5.00
CA THR A 87 6.82 -10.22 -5.42
C THR A 87 7.58 -10.81 -4.25
N VAL A 88 7.38 -12.10 -3.98
CA VAL A 88 8.10 -12.86 -2.94
C VAL A 88 9.15 -13.73 -3.62
N ASN A 89 10.40 -13.59 -3.21
CA ASN A 89 11.53 -14.30 -3.79
C ASN A 89 11.88 -15.56 -2.98
N ASP A 90 12.59 -16.49 -3.60
CA ASP A 90 12.98 -17.76 -2.98
C ASP A 90 14.02 -17.59 -1.85
N ASP A 91 14.78 -16.49 -1.86
CA ASP A 91 15.75 -16.15 -0.80
C ASP A 91 15.10 -15.53 0.45
N GLY A 92 13.77 -15.47 0.50
CA GLY A 92 13.00 -14.89 1.61
C GLY A 92 12.95 -13.37 1.60
N SER A 93 13.53 -12.71 0.60
CA SER A 93 13.25 -11.30 0.33
C SER A 93 11.88 -11.12 -0.32
N TRP A 94 11.32 -9.92 -0.22
CA TRP A 94 10.15 -9.55 -1.00
C TRP A 94 10.31 -8.14 -1.53
N GLY A 95 9.85 -7.92 -2.75
CA GLY A 95 9.83 -6.62 -3.40
C GLY A 95 8.42 -6.10 -3.57
N TYR A 96 8.32 -4.79 -3.73
CA TYR A 96 7.09 -4.15 -4.17
C TYR A 96 7.37 -3.07 -5.22
N GLU A 97 6.35 -2.82 -6.03
CA GLU A 97 6.24 -1.68 -6.94
C GLU A 97 4.89 -1.02 -6.69
N GLU A 98 4.90 0.25 -6.31
CA GLU A 98 3.72 1.06 -6.04
C GLU A 98 3.57 2.14 -7.12
N ASP A 99 2.34 2.39 -7.54
CA ASP A 99 1.94 3.57 -8.30
C ASP A 99 0.71 4.19 -7.64
N THR A 100 0.89 5.40 -7.13
CA THR A 100 -0.20 6.24 -6.63
C THR A 100 -0.45 7.34 -7.63
N VAL A 101 -1.64 7.36 -8.23
CA VAL A 101 -2.01 8.34 -9.25
C VAL A 101 -2.72 9.51 -8.59
N LEU A 102 -2.20 10.73 -8.82
CA LEU A 102 -2.76 11.97 -8.28
C LEU A 102 -3.18 12.92 -9.39
N MET A 103 -4.36 13.52 -9.24
CA MET A 103 -4.75 14.71 -9.97
C MET A 103 -4.33 15.94 -9.16
N ILE A 104 -3.24 16.57 -9.59
CA ILE A 104 -2.70 17.77 -8.94
C ILE A 104 -3.40 18.99 -9.51
N ARG A 105 -3.97 19.82 -8.64
CA ARG A 105 -4.66 21.04 -9.06
C ARG A 105 -3.70 21.95 -9.84
N GLY A 106 -4.10 22.30 -11.06
CA GLY A 106 -3.30 23.13 -11.97
C GLY A 106 -2.39 22.34 -12.92
N GLN A 107 -2.33 21.02 -12.81
CA GLN A 107 -1.71 20.14 -13.80
C GLN A 107 -2.78 19.48 -14.67
N ALA A 108 -2.50 19.37 -15.98
CA ALA A 108 -3.41 18.74 -16.93
C ALA A 108 -3.33 17.21 -16.84
N GLU A 109 -2.10 16.69 -16.79
CA GLU A 109 -1.83 15.25 -16.76
C GLU A 109 -1.83 14.69 -15.33
N PRO A 110 -2.23 13.42 -15.16
CA PRO A 110 -2.06 12.71 -13.89
C PRO A 110 -0.59 12.65 -13.48
N PHE A 111 -0.34 12.81 -12.18
CA PHE A 111 0.98 12.62 -11.59
C PHE A 111 1.09 11.20 -11.02
N HIS A 112 2.06 10.45 -11.54
CA HIS A 112 2.38 9.09 -11.09
C HIS A 112 3.44 9.15 -9.99
N HIS A 113 3.00 8.98 -8.73
CA HIS A 113 3.89 8.87 -7.59
C HIS A 113 4.27 7.41 -7.39
N THR A 114 5.43 7.04 -7.92
CA THR A 114 5.93 5.66 -7.90
C THR A 114 6.95 5.42 -6.79
N ASP A 115 6.92 4.23 -6.21
CA ASP A 115 7.92 3.72 -5.28
C ASP A 115 8.24 2.26 -5.59
N ARG A 116 9.48 1.84 -5.34
CA ARG A 116 9.87 0.44 -5.42
C ARG A 116 10.96 0.13 -4.42
N ASN A 117 10.89 -1.06 -3.81
CA ASN A 117 11.92 -1.49 -2.87
C ASN A 117 12.05 -3.01 -2.85
N LEU A 118 13.20 -3.47 -2.35
CA LEU A 118 13.47 -4.87 -2.03
C LEU A 118 13.79 -5.00 -0.54
N LEU A 119 12.93 -5.72 0.17
CA LEU A 119 12.97 -5.87 1.61
C LEU A 119 13.56 -7.24 1.97
N LYS A 120 14.41 -7.24 3.00
CA LYS A 120 14.96 -8.47 3.58
C LYS A 120 14.31 -8.73 4.93
N LYS A 121 13.98 -9.99 5.19
CA LYS A 121 13.46 -10.42 6.47
C LYS A 121 14.54 -10.34 7.54
N ILE A 122 14.24 -9.71 8.66
CA ILE A 122 15.17 -9.56 9.81
C ILE A 122 14.75 -10.39 11.02
N ALA A 123 13.50 -10.85 11.08
CA ALA A 123 12.95 -11.69 12.13
C ALA A 123 11.67 -12.40 11.64
N GLU A 124 11.28 -13.48 12.32
CA GLU A 124 9.98 -14.12 12.14
C GLU A 124 8.84 -13.23 12.65
N PRO A 125 7.65 -13.25 12.01
CA PRO A 125 6.50 -12.54 12.53
C PRO A 125 6.10 -13.13 13.89
N THR A 126 5.72 -12.26 14.83
CA THR A 126 5.11 -12.71 16.09
C THR A 126 3.63 -12.97 15.83
N PRO A 127 3.11 -14.20 16.05
CA PRO A 127 1.69 -14.48 15.91
C PRO A 127 0.85 -13.61 16.85
N ASN A 128 -0.43 -13.43 16.51
CA ASN A 128 -1.38 -12.79 17.42
C ASN A 128 -1.32 -13.52 18.78
N PRO A 129 -1.09 -12.80 19.91
CA PRO A 129 -1.03 -13.43 21.23
C PRO A 129 -2.29 -14.23 21.62
N LEU A 130 -3.42 -13.91 21.00
CA LEU A 130 -4.71 -14.57 21.17
C LEU A 130 -4.94 -15.75 20.21
N ALA A 131 -4.08 -15.95 19.21
CA ALA A 131 -4.06 -17.14 18.38
C ALA A 131 -3.30 -18.24 19.14
N ARG A 132 -4.00 -18.90 20.07
CA ARG A 132 -3.56 -20.11 20.76
C ARG A 132 -4.58 -21.21 20.54
#